data_AF-A0A0G0Z9Y3-F1
#
_entry.id   AF-A0A0G0Z9Y3-F1
#
_cell.length_a   1.000
_cell.length_b   1.000
_cell.length_c   1.000
_cell.angle_alpha   90.00
_cell.angle_beta   90.00
_cell.angle_gamma   90.00
#
_symmetry.space_group_name_H-M   'P 1'
#
loop_
_entity.id
_entity.type
_entity.pdbx_description
1 polymer ?
#
loop_
_entity_poly.entity_id
_entity_poly.type
_entity_poly.pdbx_seq_one_letter_code
_entity_poly.pdbx_strand_id
1 'polypeptide(L)'
;MTVAAKSASIVDSISSGANVQITANEPTLQLNSSASDGKTWEIISGKNQQASTGEFVILDKSNSAQVVRIQSGAGANGAPLTIASSGSVGIGTTSPNNLLTLFKSTTPALGFTTGSGDSAWTMGIDTADQNKFKIASSTSLGVNSRLTIDGNGNVGIGTTG
;
A
#
# COMPACT_ATOMS: atom_id res chain seq x y z
N MET A 1 -30.79 -38.89 -30.76
CA MET A 1 -29.36 -38.60 -30.51
C MET A 1 -29.28 -37.12 -30.15
N THR A 2 -29.15 -36.81 -28.86
CA THR A 2 -29.12 -35.41 -28.40
C THR A 2 -27.76 -35.17 -27.79
N VAL A 3 -26.95 -34.35 -28.46
CA VAL A 3 -25.62 -33.94 -27.99
C VAL A 3 -25.84 -32.80 -26.99
N ALA A 4 -25.36 -32.97 -25.76
CA ALA A 4 -25.41 -31.91 -24.75
C ALA A 4 -24.44 -30.79 -25.13
N ALA A 5 -24.92 -29.55 -25.21
CA ALA A 5 -24.06 -28.39 -25.38
C ALA A 5 -23.28 -28.16 -24.08
N LYS A 6 -21.95 -28.34 -24.13
CA LYS A 6 -21.02 -27.91 -23.09
C LYS A 6 -20.78 -26.41 -23.27
N SER A 7 -21.30 -25.57 -22.38
CA SER A 7 -21.17 -24.11 -22.46
C SER A 7 -19.70 -23.69 -22.24
N ALA A 8 -19.10 -22.94 -23.18
CA ALA A 8 -17.79 -22.29 -23.03
C ALA A 8 -17.98 -20.78 -22.77
N SER A 9 -17.09 -20.21 -21.95
CA SER A 9 -17.20 -18.89 -21.29
C SER A 9 -16.43 -17.78 -22.01
N ILE A 10 -16.92 -16.53 -21.87
CA ILE A 10 -16.47 -15.23 -22.44
C ILE A 10 -16.21 -15.30 -23.95
N VAL A 11 -17.23 -14.90 -24.70
CA VAL A 11 -17.79 -15.68 -25.82
C VAL A 11 -16.87 -15.80 -27.05
N ASP A 12 -15.89 -16.72 -26.97
CA ASP A 12 -14.99 -17.28 -28.02
C ASP A 12 -14.83 -16.44 -29.30
N SER A 13 -14.48 -15.20 -29.09
CA SER A 13 -13.81 -14.31 -30.01
C SER A 13 -13.42 -13.10 -29.15
N ILE A 14 -12.38 -12.38 -29.51
CA ILE A 14 -12.76 -10.99 -29.76
C ILE A 14 -12.71 -10.86 -31.27
N SER A 15 -13.88 -11.00 -31.89
CA SER A 15 -14.06 -10.85 -33.32
C SER A 15 -13.99 -9.36 -33.67
N SER A 16 -13.58 -9.02 -34.89
CA SER A 16 -13.30 -7.63 -35.25
C SER A 16 -14.54 -6.76 -35.06
N GLY A 17 -14.48 -5.83 -34.11
CA GLY A 17 -15.55 -4.89 -33.77
C GLY A 17 -16.30 -5.18 -32.46
N ALA A 18 -16.03 -6.28 -31.76
CA ALA A 18 -16.63 -6.56 -30.45
C ALA A 18 -15.86 -5.89 -29.30
N ASN A 19 -16.56 -5.36 -28.30
CA ASN A 19 -15.99 -4.74 -27.10
C ASN A 19 -16.36 -5.51 -25.82
N VAL A 20 -15.43 -5.61 -24.87
CA VAL A 20 -15.71 -6.09 -23.51
C VAL A 20 -16.04 -4.87 -22.65
N GLN A 21 -17.32 -4.69 -22.31
CA GLN A 21 -17.79 -3.54 -21.53
C GLN A 21 -18.48 -4.00 -20.23
N ILE A 22 -17.89 -3.65 -19.09
CA ILE A 22 -18.44 -3.95 -17.76
C ILE A 22 -19.04 -2.66 -17.20
N THR A 23 -20.38 -2.60 -17.12
CA THR A 23 -21.11 -1.43 -16.60
C THR A 23 -21.92 -1.83 -15.39
N ALA A 24 -21.44 -1.46 -14.20
CA ALA A 24 -22.12 -1.62 -12.92
C ALA A 24 -21.76 -0.43 -12.02
N ASN A 25 -22.44 -0.27 -10.88
CA ASN A 25 -22.05 0.72 -9.86
C ASN A 25 -20.67 0.37 -9.24
N GLU A 26 -20.23 -0.89 -9.42
CA GLU A 26 -18.95 -1.48 -8.96
C GLU A 26 -18.49 -2.58 -9.93
N PRO A 27 -17.94 -2.25 -11.12
CA PRO A 27 -17.52 -3.25 -12.08
C PRO A 27 -16.27 -4.03 -11.59
N THR A 28 -16.35 -5.36 -11.59
CA THR A 28 -15.20 -6.24 -11.35
C THR A 28 -14.83 -6.98 -12.64
N LEU A 29 -13.54 -7.05 -12.97
CA LEU A 29 -13.03 -7.99 -13.97
C LEU A 29 -12.27 -9.11 -13.24
N GLN A 30 -12.79 -10.34 -13.32
CA GLN A 30 -12.18 -11.51 -12.70
C GLN A 30 -11.33 -12.27 -13.71
N LEU A 31 -10.04 -12.49 -13.41
CA LEU A 31 -9.15 -13.37 -14.17
C LEU A 31 -8.89 -14.64 -13.35
N ASN A 32 -9.63 -15.68 -13.65
CA ASN A 32 -9.56 -16.95 -12.92
C ASN A 32 -8.55 -17.90 -13.61
N SER A 33 -7.58 -18.41 -12.85
CA SER A 33 -6.72 -19.51 -13.31
C SER A 33 -7.34 -20.85 -12.86
N SER A 34 -7.27 -21.89 -13.70
CA SER A 34 -7.68 -23.25 -13.35
C SER A 34 -6.54 -24.11 -12.80
N ALA A 35 -5.40 -23.48 -12.46
CA ALA A 35 -4.22 -24.15 -11.98
C ALA A 35 -4.35 -24.49 -10.48
N SER A 36 -3.81 -25.65 -10.08
CA SER A 36 -3.91 -26.19 -8.71
C SER A 36 -3.14 -25.40 -7.65
N ASP A 37 -2.44 -24.33 -8.04
CA ASP A 37 -1.75 -23.41 -7.14
C ASP A 37 -2.63 -22.23 -6.66
N GLY A 38 -3.89 -22.17 -7.10
CA GLY A 38 -4.96 -21.39 -6.43
C GLY A 38 -4.83 -19.87 -6.52
N LYS A 39 -3.99 -19.34 -7.41
CA LYS A 39 -3.80 -17.90 -7.58
C LYS A 39 -4.77 -17.33 -8.62
N THR A 40 -5.89 -16.78 -8.17
CA THR A 40 -6.79 -15.95 -8.99
C THR A 40 -6.44 -14.48 -8.77
N TRP A 41 -5.97 -13.79 -9.81
CA TRP A 41 -5.73 -12.34 -9.73
C TRP A 41 -7.05 -11.63 -10.06
N GLU A 42 -7.56 -10.83 -9.13
CA GLU A 42 -8.79 -10.06 -9.31
C GLU A 42 -8.46 -8.58 -9.50
N ILE A 43 -9.00 -7.95 -10.55
CA ILE A 43 -8.93 -6.50 -10.76
C ILE A 43 -10.33 -5.93 -10.50
N ILE A 44 -10.53 -5.38 -9.30
CA ILE A 44 -11.78 -4.72 -8.90
C ILE A 44 -11.67 -3.24 -9.23
N SER A 45 -12.64 -2.71 -9.99
CA SER A 45 -12.80 -1.27 -10.22
C SER A 45 -14.13 -0.84 -9.59
N GLY A 46 -14.21 -0.68 -8.27
CA GLY A 46 -15.50 -0.41 -7.61
C GLY A 46 -15.39 -0.02 -6.15
N LYS A 47 -16.47 0.56 -5.61
CA LYS A 47 -16.60 0.85 -4.17
C LYS A 47 -16.51 -0.48 -3.42
N ASN A 48 -15.50 -0.69 -2.58
CA ASN A 48 -15.69 -1.64 -1.48
C ASN A 48 -16.74 -1.03 -0.54
N GLN A 49 -17.61 -1.84 0.04
CA GLN A 49 -18.68 -1.48 1.01
C GLN A 49 -18.15 -0.82 2.32
N GLN A 50 -17.01 -0.15 2.29
CA GLN A 50 -16.40 0.54 3.42
C GLN A 50 -15.58 1.81 3.11
N ALA A 51 -15.56 2.33 1.88
CA ALA A 51 -15.00 3.66 1.62
C ALA A 51 -15.65 4.36 0.43
N SER A 52 -15.96 5.65 0.57
CA SER A 52 -16.70 6.49 -0.38
C SER A 52 -15.92 6.88 -1.64
N THR A 53 -14.92 6.09 -2.05
CA THR A 53 -13.91 6.46 -3.05
C THR A 53 -13.41 5.22 -3.78
N GLY A 54 -13.02 5.35 -5.06
CA GLY A 54 -12.61 4.22 -5.90
C GLY A 54 -11.26 3.64 -5.50
N GLU A 55 -11.12 2.31 -5.49
CA GLU A 55 -9.86 1.62 -5.17
C GLU A 55 -9.37 0.80 -6.37
N PHE A 56 -8.04 0.70 -6.54
CA PHE A 56 -7.39 -0.38 -7.30
C PHE A 56 -6.70 -1.29 -6.30
N VAL A 57 -7.11 -2.56 -6.25
CA VAL A 57 -6.63 -3.52 -5.24
C VAL A 57 -6.23 -4.83 -5.92
N ILE A 58 -5.09 -5.37 -5.50
CA ILE A 58 -4.69 -6.76 -5.73
C ILE A 58 -4.71 -7.49 -4.38
N LEU A 59 -5.59 -8.49 -4.25
CA LEU A 59 -5.75 -9.31 -3.05
C LEU A 59 -5.05 -10.65 -3.21
N ASP A 60 -4.41 -11.14 -2.14
CA ASP A 60 -4.16 -12.56 -1.96
C ASP A 60 -5.36 -13.17 -1.19
N LYS A 61 -6.18 -13.94 -1.90
CA LYS A 61 -7.40 -14.54 -1.34
C LYS A 61 -7.13 -15.73 -0.41
N SER A 62 -5.91 -16.26 -0.38
CA SER A 62 -5.55 -17.40 0.47
C SER A 62 -5.37 -17.00 1.94
N ASN A 63 -5.10 -15.73 2.21
CA ASN A 63 -4.77 -15.22 3.55
C ASN A 63 -5.33 -13.81 3.83
N SER A 64 -6.17 -13.26 2.94
CA SER A 64 -6.71 -11.88 3.03
C SER A 64 -5.63 -10.79 3.08
N ALA A 65 -4.38 -11.11 2.71
CA ALA A 65 -3.31 -10.14 2.63
C ALA A 65 -3.51 -9.25 1.40
N GLN A 66 -3.35 -7.95 1.61
CA GLN A 66 -3.39 -6.95 0.55
C GLN A 66 -2.00 -6.89 -0.04
N VAL A 67 -1.85 -7.32 -1.31
CA VAL A 67 -0.52 -7.35 -1.94
C VAL A 67 -0.17 -5.96 -2.48
N VAL A 68 -1.15 -5.27 -3.07
CA VAL A 68 -1.05 -3.85 -3.44
C VAL A 68 -2.43 -3.20 -3.25
N ARG A 69 -2.48 -2.11 -2.47
CA ARG A 69 -3.67 -1.24 -2.38
C ARG A 69 -3.29 0.17 -2.78
N ILE A 70 -4.01 0.70 -3.76
CA ILE A 70 -4.01 2.12 -4.05
C ILE A 70 -5.43 2.60 -3.74
N GLN A 71 -5.59 3.23 -2.58
CA GLN A 71 -6.86 3.84 -2.20
C GLN A 71 -6.88 5.26 -2.77
N SER A 72 -7.96 5.64 -3.46
CA SER A 72 -8.38 7.05 -3.39
C SER A 72 -9.21 7.17 -2.11
N GLY A 73 -9.02 8.22 -1.31
CA GLY A 73 -9.87 8.56 -0.15
C GLY A 73 -9.59 7.84 1.18
N ALA A 74 -9.80 8.59 2.26
CA ALA A 74 -9.33 8.28 3.61
C ALA A 74 -10.23 7.29 4.35
N GLY A 75 -9.74 6.07 4.58
CA GLY A 75 -10.20 5.24 5.69
C GLY A 75 -9.63 5.75 7.03
N ALA A 76 -10.35 5.51 8.13
CA ALA A 76 -10.04 5.99 9.49
C ALA A 76 -8.66 5.56 10.05
N ASN A 77 -7.94 4.68 9.36
CA ASN A 77 -6.63 4.15 9.76
C ASN A 77 -5.46 4.69 8.90
N GLY A 78 -5.72 5.67 8.03
CA GLY A 78 -4.77 6.12 7.01
C GLY A 78 -4.71 5.13 5.84
N ALA A 79 -4.60 5.63 4.61
CA ALA A 79 -4.43 4.77 3.45
C ALA A 79 -3.03 4.11 3.48
N PRO A 80 -2.91 2.78 3.32
CA PRO A 80 -1.60 2.10 3.34
C PRO A 80 -0.63 2.64 2.28
N LEU A 81 -1.14 2.87 1.07
CA LEU A 81 -0.45 3.54 -0.04
C LEU A 81 -1.48 4.37 -0.82
N THR A 82 -1.16 5.64 -1.03
CA THR A 82 -1.94 6.62 -1.79
C THR A 82 -1.08 7.14 -2.93
N ILE A 83 -1.64 7.26 -4.13
CA ILE A 83 -1.10 8.14 -5.16
C ILE A 83 -2.12 9.27 -5.32
N ALA A 84 -1.77 10.46 -4.85
CA ALA A 84 -2.62 11.63 -4.95
C ALA A 84 -2.84 12.02 -6.41
N SER A 85 -3.91 12.75 -6.71
CA SER A 85 -4.16 13.28 -8.06
C SER A 85 -3.03 14.20 -8.57
N SER A 86 -2.23 14.75 -7.66
CA SER A 86 -1.00 15.50 -7.95
C SER A 86 0.20 14.62 -8.32
N GLY A 87 0.06 13.29 -8.29
CA GLY A 87 1.14 12.31 -8.50
C GLY A 87 2.01 12.04 -7.28
N SER A 88 1.75 12.69 -6.13
CA SER A 88 2.50 12.47 -4.89
C SER A 88 2.09 11.15 -4.21
N VAL A 89 3.05 10.44 -3.63
CA VAL A 89 2.86 9.17 -2.94
C VAL A 89 2.75 9.37 -1.44
N GLY A 90 1.69 8.87 -0.83
CA GLY A 90 1.50 8.82 0.63
C GLY A 90 1.54 7.38 1.14
N ILE A 91 2.26 7.11 2.22
CA ILE A 91 2.19 5.85 2.97
C ILE A 91 1.65 6.17 4.35
N GLY A 92 0.47 5.64 4.70
CA GLY A 92 -0.26 5.97 5.91
C GLY A 92 -1.03 7.31 5.84
N THR A 93 -0.96 8.06 4.74
CA THR A 93 -1.68 9.32 4.54
C THR A 93 -2.34 9.38 3.17
N THR A 94 -3.50 10.04 3.09
CA THR A 94 -4.18 10.39 1.83
C THR A 94 -3.85 11.79 1.33
N SER A 95 -3.18 12.59 2.15
CA SER A 95 -2.86 13.99 1.88
C SER A 95 -1.35 14.18 2.03
N PRO A 96 -0.54 13.65 1.10
CA PRO A 96 0.91 13.82 1.14
C PRO A 96 1.27 15.28 0.93
N ASN A 97 2.19 15.80 1.77
CA ASN A 97 2.70 17.17 1.68
C ASN A 97 3.88 17.28 0.69
N ASN A 98 4.54 16.15 0.41
CA ASN A 98 5.69 16.04 -0.49
C ASN A 98 5.46 14.91 -1.51
N LEU A 99 6.30 14.83 -2.55
CA LEU A 99 6.25 13.75 -3.55
C LEU A 99 6.23 12.35 -2.93
N LEU A 100 6.87 12.16 -1.78
CA LEU A 100 6.71 11.00 -0.91
C LEU A 100 6.48 11.46 0.54
N THR A 101 5.40 11.01 1.17
CA THR A 101 5.11 11.27 2.59
C THR A 101 4.86 9.97 3.33
N LEU A 102 5.63 9.70 4.38
CA LEU A 102 5.35 8.62 5.33
C LEU A 102 4.64 9.23 6.55
N PHE A 103 3.48 8.68 6.92
CA PHE A 103 2.71 9.13 8.06
C PHE A 103 2.37 7.95 8.98
N LYS A 104 2.47 8.22 10.28
CA LYS A 104 1.94 7.40 11.36
C LYS A 104 1.60 8.36 12.50
N SER A 105 0.56 8.07 13.27
CA SER A 105 0.19 8.89 14.44
C SER A 105 1.22 8.81 15.57
N THR A 106 2.04 7.77 15.59
CA THR A 106 3.21 7.64 16.46
C THR A 106 4.47 8.00 15.69
N THR A 107 5.49 7.16 15.68
CA THR A 107 6.80 7.42 15.07
C THR A 107 6.83 6.93 13.61
N PRO A 108 6.63 7.80 12.59
CA PRO A 108 6.85 7.43 11.20
C PRO A 108 8.35 7.30 10.93
N ALA A 109 8.74 6.23 10.23
CA ALA A 109 10.13 5.98 9.91
C ALA A 109 10.31 5.20 8.60
N LEU A 110 11.44 5.47 7.94
CA LEU A 110 11.99 4.68 6.85
C LEU A 110 13.08 3.76 7.39
N GLY A 111 13.01 2.47 7.09
CA GLY A 111 13.95 1.46 7.53
C GLY A 111 14.77 0.85 6.39
N PHE A 112 16.03 0.56 6.68
CA PHE A 112 16.97 -0.16 5.82
C PHE A 112 17.52 -1.34 6.61
N THR A 113 17.43 -2.56 6.08
CA THR A 113 17.89 -3.77 6.78
C THR A 113 18.59 -4.71 5.80
N THR A 114 19.65 -5.38 6.26
CA THR A 114 20.31 -6.47 5.51
C THR A 114 20.03 -7.86 6.11
N GLY A 115 19.16 -7.97 7.13
CA GLY A 115 18.85 -9.22 7.85
C GLY A 115 18.31 -9.00 9.29
N SER A 116 18.08 -10.07 10.06
CA SER A 116 17.60 -9.95 11.45
C SER A 116 18.71 -9.52 12.40
N GLY A 117 18.55 -8.33 13.01
CA GLY A 117 19.35 -7.86 14.15
C GLY A 117 20.60 -7.04 13.76
N ASP A 118 20.73 -5.86 14.35
CA ASP A 118 21.87 -4.92 14.37
C ASP A 118 22.42 -4.34 13.05
N SER A 119 22.19 -4.99 11.90
CA SER A 119 22.54 -4.44 10.58
C SER A 119 21.37 -3.67 9.96
N ALA A 120 20.74 -2.81 10.77
CA ALA A 120 19.59 -2.02 10.37
C ALA A 120 19.81 -0.54 10.67
N TRP A 121 19.29 0.30 9.78
CA TRP A 121 19.24 1.75 9.94
C TRP A 121 17.81 2.21 9.82
N THR A 122 17.41 3.13 10.69
CA THR A 122 16.08 3.73 10.66
C THR A 122 16.21 5.23 10.76
N MET A 123 15.48 5.96 9.92
CA MET A 123 15.40 7.42 9.97
C MET A 123 13.94 7.87 10.00
N GLY A 124 13.64 8.92 10.78
CA GLY A 124 12.27 9.38 10.94
C GLY A 124 12.09 10.43 12.02
N ILE A 125 10.85 10.60 12.46
CA ILE A 125 10.46 11.53 13.53
C ILE A 125 10.09 10.71 14.77
N ASP A 126 10.85 10.89 15.85
CA ASP A 126 10.61 10.19 17.12
C ASP A 126 9.63 10.97 17.99
N THR A 127 8.34 10.62 17.88
CA THR A 127 7.27 11.27 18.64
C THR A 127 7.34 11.04 20.14
N ALA A 128 8.06 10.00 20.60
CA ALA A 128 8.29 9.73 22.02
C ALA A 128 9.36 10.68 22.62
N ASP A 129 10.19 11.29 21.77
CA ASP A 129 11.19 12.29 22.15
C ASP A 129 10.88 13.60 21.43
N GLN A 130 9.70 14.17 21.72
CA GLN A 130 9.32 15.54 21.32
C GLN A 130 9.43 15.83 19.82
N ASN A 131 9.11 14.83 18.98
CA ASN A 131 9.15 14.94 17.51
C ASN A 131 10.55 15.28 16.94
N LYS A 132 11.63 14.91 17.65
CA LYS A 132 12.99 15.09 17.12
C LYS A 132 13.18 14.24 15.85
N PHE A 133 13.86 14.79 14.85
CA PHE A 133 14.31 14.02 13.69
C PHE A 133 15.54 13.19 14.08
N LYS A 134 15.53 11.90 13.75
CA LYS A 134 16.60 10.98 14.16
C LYS A 134 17.07 10.08 13.03
N ILE A 135 18.34 9.68 13.10
CA ILE A 135 18.92 8.54 12.39
C ILE A 135 19.47 7.58 13.44
N ALA A 136 19.04 6.33 13.40
CA ALA A 136 19.35 5.28 14.37
C ALA A 136 19.98 4.07 13.69
N SER A 137 21.02 3.48 14.29
CA SER A 137 21.54 2.16 13.87
C SER A 137 20.80 1.06 14.63
N SER A 138 19.50 0.94 14.34
CA SER A 138 18.58 -0.05 14.88
C SER A 138 17.37 -0.17 13.96
N THR A 139 16.59 -1.24 14.10
CA THR A 139 15.26 -1.38 13.47
C THR A 139 14.19 -0.52 14.14
N SER A 140 14.45 -0.01 15.34
CA SER A 140 13.53 0.87 16.07
C SER A 140 14.12 2.28 16.17
N LEU A 141 13.39 3.29 15.67
CA LEU A 141 13.80 4.68 15.79
C LEU A 141 13.89 5.09 17.27
N GLY A 142 14.91 5.86 17.64
CA GLY A 142 15.17 6.29 19.03
C GLY A 142 16.14 5.37 19.78
N VAL A 143 16.23 4.09 19.41
CA VAL A 143 17.25 3.15 19.92
C VAL A 143 18.55 3.34 19.15
N ASN A 144 19.70 3.41 19.82
CA ASN A 144 21.01 3.60 19.17
C ASN A 144 21.03 4.80 18.19
N SER A 145 20.45 5.92 18.62
CA SER A 145 20.45 7.17 17.86
C SER A 145 21.89 7.61 17.57
N ARG A 146 22.16 7.97 16.31
CA ARG A 146 23.48 8.42 15.81
C ARG A 146 23.47 9.88 15.41
N LEU A 147 22.32 10.37 14.97
CA LEU A 147 22.05 11.78 14.71
C LEU A 147 20.68 12.13 15.24
N THR A 148 20.58 13.27 15.93
CA THR A 148 19.33 13.85 16.43
C THR A 148 19.29 15.33 16.07
N ILE A 149 18.18 15.82 15.54
CA ILE A 149 17.89 17.24 15.35
C ILE A 149 16.62 17.56 16.13
N ASP A 150 16.69 18.53 17.04
CA ASP A 150 15.53 18.97 17.81
C ASP A 150 14.72 20.08 17.12
N GLY A 151 13.58 20.41 17.71
CA GLY A 151 12.70 21.47 17.20
C GLY A 151 13.29 22.88 17.27
N ASN A 152 14.39 23.07 18.02
CA ASN A 152 15.14 24.33 18.09
C ASN A 152 16.31 24.37 17.09
N GLY A 153 16.55 23.28 16.35
CA GLY A 153 17.66 23.16 15.41
C GLY A 153 18.99 22.72 16.05
N ASN A 154 19.00 22.30 17.32
CA ASN A 154 20.20 21.73 17.93
C ASN A 154 20.47 20.36 17.32
N VAL A 155 21.74 20.09 17.01
CA VAL A 155 22.19 18.85 16.38
C VAL A 155 23.05 18.06 17.36
N GLY A 156 22.64 16.84 17.66
CA GLY A 156 23.44 15.83 18.37
C GLY A 156 24.01 14.81 17.41
N ILE A 157 25.32 14.53 17.51
CA ILE A 157 26.01 13.48 16.74
C ILE A 157 26.71 12.55 17.72
N GLY A 158 26.40 11.25 17.66
CA GLY A 158 27.04 10.21 18.48
C GLY A 158 26.84 10.33 20.00
N THR A 159 25.98 11.24 20.45
CA THR A 159 25.60 11.47 21.85
C THR A 159 24.08 11.64 21.93
N THR A 160 23.48 11.29 23.05
CA THR A 160 22.06 11.56 23.32
C THR A 160 21.88 13.07 23.48
N GLY A 161 21.50 13.76 22.39
CA GLY A 161 21.08 15.16 22.40
C GLY A 161 19.62 15.35 22.78
#